data_AF-A0A2J7V4Y5-F1
#
_entry.id   AF-A0A2J7V4Y5-F1
#
_cell.length_a   1.000
_cell.length_b   1.000
_cell.length_c   1.000
_cell.angle_alpha   90.00
_cell.angle_beta   90.00
_cell.angle_gamma   90.00
#
_symmetry.space_group_name_H-M   'P 1'
#
loop_
_entity.id
_entity.type
_entity.pdbx_description
1 polymer ?
#
loop_
_entity_poly.entity_id
_entity_poly.type
_entity_poly.pdbx_seq_one_letter_code
_entity_poly.pdbx_strand_id
1 'polypeptide(L)'
;MKTITDPPERDRWARLRFSIIGPLMAAPPAPRQLGAAFLAVAAKTWRHPVSGPDVRFGASTLERWYYKARSAADPVAVLKDELRGDEGASRA
;
A
#
# COMPACT_ATOMS: atom_id res chain seq x y z
N MET A 1 18.51 5.62 -23.53
CA MET A 1 18.46 6.89 -22.76
C MET A 1 17.24 6.85 -21.85
N LYS A 2 17.41 6.57 -20.54
CA LYS A 2 16.28 6.62 -19.58
C LYS A 2 16.15 8.06 -19.10
N THR A 3 15.02 8.70 -19.40
CA THR A 3 14.71 10.09 -19.07
C THR A 3 14.62 10.30 -17.56
N ILE A 4 15.11 11.45 -17.13
CA ILE A 4 15.27 11.92 -15.74
C ILE A 4 13.90 12.17 -15.04
N THR A 5 12.79 11.86 -15.70
CA THR A 5 11.40 12.16 -15.25
C THR A 5 10.64 10.93 -14.79
N ASP A 6 11.25 9.74 -14.77
CA ASP A 6 10.58 8.57 -14.21
C ASP A 6 10.73 8.57 -12.68
N PRO A 7 9.63 8.69 -11.90
CA PRO A 7 9.75 8.56 -10.46
C PRO A 7 10.33 7.17 -10.15
N PRO A 8 11.37 7.07 -9.28
CA PRO A 8 11.99 5.79 -8.96
C PRO A 8 10.92 4.78 -8.55
N GLU A 9 11.13 3.50 -8.86
CA GLU A 9 10.14 2.43 -8.62
C GLU A 9 9.57 2.45 -7.19
N ARG A 10 10.40 2.87 -6.22
CA ARG A 10 10.03 3.10 -4.81
C ARG A 10 8.91 4.13 -4.64
N ASP A 11 8.93 5.23 -5.39
CA ASP A 11 7.89 6.26 -5.37
C ASP A 11 6.57 5.76 -5.96
N ARG A 12 6.64 5.00 -7.04
CA ARG A 12 5.46 4.38 -7.66
C ARG A 12 4.78 3.41 -6.70
N TRP A 13 5.58 2.59 -6.02
CA TRP A 13 5.10 1.69 -4.97
C TRP A 13 4.51 2.45 -3.78
N ALA A 14 5.17 3.50 -3.29
CA ALA A 14 4.64 4.30 -2.19
C ALA A 14 3.30 4.96 -2.53
N ARG A 15 3.16 5.50 -3.75
CA ARG A 15 1.90 6.07 -4.24
C ARG A 15 0.79 5.02 -4.34
N LEU A 16 1.11 3.81 -4.83
CA LEU A 16 0.13 2.72 -4.85
C LEU A 16 -0.34 2.39 -3.43
N ARG A 17 0.59 2.15 -2.50
CA ARG A 17 0.27 1.83 -1.09
C ARG A 17 -0.58 2.92 -0.47
N PHE A 18 -0.20 4.18 -0.64
CA PHE A 18 -0.96 5.32 -0.14
C PHE A 18 -2.34 5.44 -0.78
N SER A 19 -2.50 5.15 -2.08
CA SER A 19 -3.81 5.11 -2.73
C SER A 19 -4.74 4.05 -2.12
N ILE A 20 -4.18 2.93 -1.64
CA ILE A 20 -4.92 1.85 -1.01
C ILE A 20 -5.40 2.22 0.40
N ILE A 21 -4.50 2.76 1.24
CA ILE A 21 -4.82 3.08 2.64
C ILE A 21 -5.34 4.51 2.85
N GLY A 22 -5.11 5.41 1.90
CA GLY A 22 -5.49 6.82 1.95
C GLY A 22 -6.99 7.01 2.18
N PRO A 23 -7.87 6.31 1.46
CA PRO A 23 -9.31 6.34 1.72
C PRO A 23 -9.69 5.94 3.14
N LEU A 24 -8.99 4.96 3.75
CA LEU A 24 -9.25 4.53 5.13
C LEU A 24 -8.82 5.57 6.17
N MET A 25 -7.88 6.44 5.82
CA MET A 25 -7.45 7.55 6.66
C MET A 25 -8.35 8.78 6.47
N ALA A 26 -8.78 9.06 5.24
CA ALA A 26 -9.64 10.20 4.91
C ALA A 26 -11.08 10.01 5.40
N ALA A 27 -11.59 8.77 5.35
CA ALA A 27 -12.91 8.39 5.85
C ALA A 27 -12.75 7.25 6.86
N PRO A 28 -12.31 7.55 8.10
CA PRO A 28 -12.08 6.53 9.10
C PRO A 28 -13.39 5.78 9.38
N PRO A 29 -13.44 4.45 9.15
CA PRO A 29 -14.61 3.66 9.52
C PRO A 29 -14.79 3.70 11.04
N ALA A 30 -16.01 3.44 11.51
CA ALA A 30 -16.29 3.44 12.93
C ALA A 30 -15.30 2.56 13.71
N PRO A 31 -14.93 2.93 14.94
CA PRO A 31 -14.06 2.10 15.77
C PRO A 31 -14.61 0.67 15.82
N ARG A 32 -13.71 -0.32 15.63
CA ARG A 32 -14.00 -1.77 15.46
C ARG A 32 -14.33 -2.26 14.04
N GLN A 33 -14.59 -1.38 13.06
CA GLN A 33 -14.83 -1.78 11.66
C GLN A 33 -13.57 -1.74 10.77
N LEU A 34 -12.45 -1.20 11.29
CA LEU A 34 -11.22 -1.03 10.53
C LEU A 34 -10.67 -2.36 9.98
N GLY A 35 -10.74 -3.44 10.76
CA GLY A 35 -10.34 -4.78 10.30
C GLY A 35 -11.18 -5.29 9.12
N ALA A 36 -12.49 -5.07 9.16
CA ALA A 36 -13.39 -5.44 8.06
C ALA A 36 -13.10 -4.59 6.80
N ALA A 37 -12.76 -3.31 6.98
CA ALA A 37 -12.33 -2.45 5.88
C ALA A 37 -11.01 -2.94 5.25
N PHE A 38 -10.02 -3.38 6.04
CA PHE A 38 -8.81 -3.99 5.50
C PHE A 38 -9.11 -5.29 4.74
N LEU A 39 -9.99 -6.15 5.24
CA LEU A 39 -10.41 -7.36 4.53
C LEU A 39 -11.09 -7.03 3.18
N ALA A 40 -11.96 -6.02 3.15
CA ALA A 40 -12.63 -5.57 1.94
C ALA A 40 -11.64 -5.02 0.90
N VAL A 41 -10.60 -4.31 1.34
CA VAL A 41 -9.53 -3.78 0.49
C VAL A 41 -8.59 -4.91 0.03
N ALA A 42 -8.28 -5.86 0.90
CA ALA A 42 -7.47 -7.04 0.60
C ALA A 42 -8.18 -8.05 -0.32
N ALA A 43 -9.52 -7.99 -0.42
CA ALA A 43 -10.28 -8.77 -1.39
C ALA A 43 -10.11 -8.26 -2.82
N LYS A 44 -9.71 -7.00 -3.00
CA LYS A 44 -9.49 -6.38 -4.32
C LYS A 44 -8.10 -6.71 -4.85
N THR A 45 -8.01 -6.79 -6.17
CA THR A 45 -6.75 -6.80 -6.90
C THR A 45 -6.33 -5.38 -7.24
N TRP A 46 -5.02 -5.14 -7.22
CA TRP A 46 -4.41 -3.84 -7.47
C TRP A 46 -3.43 -3.97 -8.62
N ARG A 47 -3.38 -2.98 -9.49
CA ARG A 47 -2.46 -3.03 -10.63
C ARG A 47 -1.03 -2.76 -10.17
N HIS A 48 -0.10 -3.65 -10.52
CA HIS A 48 1.31 -3.45 -10.20
C HIS A 48 1.84 -2.21 -10.92
N PRO A 49 2.47 -1.25 -10.20
CA PRO A 49 2.73 0.08 -10.75
C PRO A 49 3.98 0.13 -11.64
N VAL A 50 4.77 -0.94 -11.65
CA VAL A 50 5.97 -1.10 -12.52
C VAL A 50 5.80 -2.18 -13.59
N SER A 51 5.57 -3.44 -13.21
CA SER A 51 5.52 -4.58 -14.14
C SER A 51 4.17 -4.74 -14.86
N GLY A 52 3.05 -4.28 -14.28
CA GLY A 52 1.73 -4.30 -14.91
C GLY A 52 0.74 -5.42 -14.50
N PRO A 53 1.16 -6.64 -14.08
CA PRO A 53 0.25 -7.66 -13.55
C PRO A 53 -0.54 -7.19 -12.33
N ASP A 54 -1.63 -7.89 -12.03
CA ASP A 54 -2.38 -7.63 -10.79
C ASP A 54 -1.67 -8.24 -9.58
N VAL A 55 -1.63 -7.48 -8.50
CA VAL A 55 -1.11 -7.87 -7.18
C VAL A 55 -2.21 -7.79 -6.14
N ARG A 56 -2.12 -8.65 -5.13
CA ARG A 56 -3.03 -8.69 -3.99
C ARG A 56 -2.23 -8.57 -2.70
N PHE A 57 -2.75 -7.80 -1.75
CA PHE A 57 -2.14 -7.63 -0.44
C PHE A 57 -3.02 -8.27 0.63
N GLY A 58 -2.40 -8.89 1.63
CA GLY A 58 -3.11 -9.39 2.81
C GLY A 58 -3.56 -8.26 3.72
N ALA A 59 -4.63 -8.48 4.49
CA ALA A 59 -5.15 -7.48 5.42
C ALA A 59 -4.10 -7.02 6.46
N SER A 60 -3.26 -7.94 6.95
CA SER A 60 -2.17 -7.61 7.89
C SER A 60 -1.12 -6.68 7.28
N THR A 61 -0.84 -6.78 5.98
CA THR A 61 0.07 -5.87 5.27
C THR A 61 -0.53 -4.46 5.20
N LEU A 62 -1.82 -4.38 4.85
CA LEU A 62 -2.55 -3.11 4.78
C LEU A 62 -2.65 -2.43 6.15
N GLU A 63 -2.88 -3.22 7.20
CA GLU A 63 -2.92 -2.75 8.58
C GLU A 63 -1.56 -2.15 9.00
N ARG A 64 -0.47 -2.83 8.66
CA ARG A 64 0.90 -2.34 8.92
C ARG A 64 1.16 -1.01 8.24
N TRP A 65 0.79 -0.88 6.96
CA TRP A 65 0.92 0.37 6.23
C TRP A 65 0.06 1.48 6.82
N TYR A 66 -1.19 1.18 7.20
CA TYR A 66 -2.12 2.14 7.79
C TYR A 66 -1.56 2.73 9.08
N TYR A 67 -1.12 1.88 10.02
CA TYR A 67 -0.58 2.40 11.28
C TYR A 67 0.76 3.13 11.09
N LYS A 68 1.61 2.65 10.18
CA LYS A 68 2.87 3.32 9.84
C LYS A 68 2.62 4.73 9.27
N ALA A 69 1.72 4.83 8.29
CA ALA A 69 1.30 6.09 7.69
C ALA A 69 0.63 7.03 8.70
N ARG A 70 -0.22 6.48 9.58
CA ARG A 70 -0.91 7.25 10.62
C ARG A 70 0.04 7.88 11.64
N SER A 71 1.16 7.20 11.93
CA SER A 71 2.19 7.72 12.84
C SER A 71 3.19 8.68 12.17
N ALA A 72 3.18 8.80 10.85
CA ALA A 72 4.16 9.57 10.10
C ALA A 72 3.63 10.96 9.71
N ALA A 73 4.52 11.96 9.71
CA ALA A 73 4.20 13.28 9.17
C ALA A 73 4.06 13.27 7.64
N ASP A 74 4.84 12.42 6.96
CA ASP A 74 4.72 12.14 5.53
C ASP A 74 4.39 10.65 5.31
N PRO A 75 3.09 10.33 5.11
CA PRO A 75 2.62 8.97 4.82
C PRO A 75 3.22 8.35 3.56
N VAL A 76 3.54 9.15 2.54
CA VAL A 76 4.07 8.62 1.28
C VAL A 76 5.54 8.28 1.47
N ALA A 77 6.33 9.16 2.09
CA ALA A 77 7.74 8.90 2.37
C ALA A 77 7.95 7.64 3.21
N VAL A 78 7.18 7.44 4.28
CA VAL A 78 7.35 6.28 5.17
C VAL A 78 7.03 4.93 4.51
N LEU A 79 6.21 4.95 3.45
CA LEU A 79 5.83 3.79 2.64
C LEU A 79 6.82 3.52 1.49
N LYS A 80 7.73 4.45 1.18
CA LYS A 80 8.86 4.24 0.24
C LYS A 80 9.93 3.33 0.83
N ASP A 81 10.20 3.48 2.12
CA ASP A 81 11.28 2.77 2.82
C ASP A 81 10.94 1.31 3.17
N GLU A 82 9.67 0.90 3.14
CA GLU A 82 9.25 -0.51 3.31
C GLU A 82 9.60 -1.40 2.08
N LEU A 83 10.66 -1.10 1.32
CA LEU A 83 11.10 -1.91 0.19
C LEU A 83 12.13 -2.97 0.61
N ARG A 84 11.82 -3.71 1.68
CA ARG A 84 12.49 -4.98 2.00
C ARG A 84 11.41 -6.02 2.31
N GLY A 85 11.07 -6.83 1.31
CA GLY A 85 10.54 -8.17 1.55
C GLY A 85 9.07 -8.46 1.28
N ASP A 86 8.45 -7.93 0.22
CA ASP A 86 7.21 -8.55 -0.32
C ASP A 86 7.50 -9.49 -1.51
N GLU A 87 8.75 -9.95 -1.62
CA GLU A 87 9.10 -11.18 -2.33
C GLU A 87 8.82 -12.34 -1.35
N GLY A 88 7.55 -12.70 -1.18
CA GLY A 88 7.17 -13.84 -0.35
C GLY A 88 5.78 -13.76 0.26
N ALA A 89 4.76 -14.12 -0.52
CA ALA A 89 3.71 -15.07 -0.12
C ALA A 89 2.53 -15.00 -1.11
N SER A 90 2.78 -15.43 -2.35
CA SER A 90 1.77 -16.22 -3.04
C SER A 90 1.39 -17.37 -2.10
N ARG A 91 0.16 -17.35 -1.59
CA ARG A 91 -0.42 -18.53 -0.95
C ARG A 91 -0.63 -19.59 -2.03
N ALA A 92 0.11 -20.69 -1.92
CA ALA A 92 -0.39 -22.02 -2.26
C ALA A 92 -1.02 -22.63 -1.00
#